data_AF-M0AFN3-F1
#
_entry.id   AF-M0AFN3-F1
#
_cell.length_a   1.000
_cell.length_b   1.000
_cell.length_c   1.000
_cell.angle_alpha   90.00
_cell.angle_beta   90.00
_cell.angle_gamma   90.00
#
_symmetry.space_group_name_H-M   'P 1'
#
loop_
_entity.id
_entity.type
_entity.pdbx_description
1 polymer ?
#
loop_
_entity_poly.entity_id
_entity_poly.type
_entity_poly.pdbx_seq_one_letter_code
_entity_poly.pdbx_strand_id
1 'polypeptide(L)'
;MELTATTNLDASDSMDAALVDGEGPVIGLDADGTDEAIVGENATLDVTISNSGNASDEVNVGVVIGGENIENTTVSLDAGEEWSNSYDYTSD
;
A
#
# COMPACT_ATOMS: atom_id res chain seq x y z
N MET A 1 -0.91 36.21 -63.34
CA MET A 1 -1.69 35.94 -62.11
C MET A 1 -0.88 34.91 -61.35
N GLU A 2 -0.12 35.38 -60.37
CA GLU A 2 0.82 34.56 -59.61
C GLU A 2 0.08 33.67 -58.62
N LEU A 3 0.57 32.45 -58.43
CA LEU A 3 0.17 31.56 -57.36
C LEU A 3 1.46 30.96 -56.78
N THR A 4 2.04 31.67 -55.82
CA THR A 4 3.17 31.20 -55.04
C THR A 4 2.64 30.22 -54.00
N ALA A 5 2.95 28.93 -54.18
CA ALA A 5 2.65 27.92 -53.18
C ALA A 5 3.66 28.01 -52.03
N THR A 6 3.28 28.66 -50.93
CA THR A 6 4.04 28.60 -49.67
C THR A 6 3.50 27.44 -48.85
N THR A 7 4.11 26.26 -48.98
CA THR A 7 3.94 25.19 -48.01
C THR A 7 4.93 25.41 -46.87
N ASN A 8 4.53 26.16 -45.85
CA ASN A 8 5.19 26.16 -44.57
C ASN A 8 4.87 24.82 -43.88
N LEU A 9 5.63 23.77 -44.21
CA LEU A 9 5.64 22.51 -43.48
C LEU A 9 6.67 22.61 -42.35
N ASP A 10 6.33 23.36 -41.32
CA ASP A 10 7.00 23.23 -40.02
C ASP A 10 5.93 22.98 -38.95
N ALA A 11 5.27 21.84 -39.07
CA ALA A 11 4.55 21.22 -37.97
C ALA A 11 5.47 20.15 -37.39
N SER A 12 6.43 20.56 -36.56
CA SER A 12 7.20 19.62 -35.75
C SER A 12 6.35 19.27 -34.52
N ASP A 13 5.77 18.07 -34.53
CA ASP A 13 5.13 17.49 -33.35
C ASP A 13 6.20 16.71 -32.57
N SER A 14 6.58 17.21 -31.39
CA SER A 14 7.56 16.55 -30.53
C SER A 14 6.83 15.68 -29.51
N MET A 15 6.99 14.37 -29.63
CA MET A 15 6.57 13.42 -28.61
C MET A 15 7.70 13.29 -27.59
N ASP A 16 7.51 13.85 -26.39
CA ASP A 16 8.38 13.57 -25.25
C ASP A 16 7.93 12.27 -24.57
N ALA A 17 8.82 11.27 -24.57
CA ALA A 17 8.63 10.02 -23.85
C ALA A 17 9.77 9.85 -22.85
N ALA A 18 9.41 9.70 -21.57
CA ALA A 18 10.36 9.40 -20.50
C ALA A 18 10.06 8.00 -19.94
N LEU A 19 11.10 7.18 -19.82
CA LEU A 19 11.04 5.97 -19.00
C LEU A 19 11.38 6.39 -17.55
N VAL A 20 10.38 6.31 -16.68
CA VAL A 20 10.55 6.46 -15.23
C VAL A 20 10.78 5.08 -14.64
N ASP A 21 11.70 4.97 -13.70
CA ASP A 21 11.82 3.76 -12.89
C ASP A 21 10.54 3.60 -12.08
N GLY A 22 9.84 2.50 -12.29
CA GLY A 22 8.65 2.17 -11.53
C GLY A 22 9.08 1.58 -10.21
N GLU A 23 9.31 2.43 -9.21
CA GLU A 23 9.57 1.96 -7.85
C GLU A 23 8.42 1.02 -7.43
N GLY A 24 8.78 -0.20 -7.02
CA GLY A 24 7.82 -1.24 -6.64
C GLY A 24 7.07 -0.90 -5.35
N PRO A 25 6.20 -1.81 -4.87
CA PRO A 25 5.56 -1.65 -3.57
C PRO A 25 6.62 -1.67 -2.46
N VAL A 26 6.42 -0.86 -1.42
CA VAL A 26 7.27 -0.82 -0.24
C VAL A 26 6.38 -0.98 0.99
N ILE A 27 6.22 -2.23 1.41
CA ILE A 27 5.31 -2.60 2.49
C ILE A 27 5.97 -2.43 3.86
N GLY A 28 5.38 -1.59 4.70
CA GLY A 28 5.69 -1.44 6.12
C GLY A 28 4.67 -2.18 6.98
N LEU A 29 5.12 -2.74 8.09
CA LEU A 29 4.29 -3.36 9.12
C LEU A 29 4.61 -2.71 10.46
N ASP A 30 3.58 -2.26 11.15
CA ASP A 30 3.63 -1.73 12.49
C ASP A 30 2.59 -2.46 13.34
N ALA A 31 2.94 -2.80 14.57
CA ALA A 31 2.04 -3.44 15.50
C ALA A 31 2.29 -2.88 16.90
N ASP A 32 1.24 -2.35 17.52
CA ASP A 32 1.25 -1.79 18.86
C ASP A 32 0.24 -2.57 19.70
N GLY A 33 0.60 -2.94 20.91
CA GLY A 33 -0.28 -3.77 21.72
C GLY A 33 0.07 -3.74 23.19
N THR A 34 -0.79 -4.38 23.98
CA THR A 34 -0.57 -4.52 25.41
C THR A 34 0.60 -5.48 25.66
N ASP A 35 1.72 -4.97 26.20
CA ASP A 35 2.94 -5.76 26.47
C ASP A 35 2.70 -6.90 27.47
N GLU A 36 1.94 -6.63 28.53
CA GLU A 36 1.58 -7.59 29.58
C GLU A 36 0.12 -7.37 29.99
N ALA A 37 -0.68 -8.44 29.96
CA ALA A 37 -2.05 -8.45 30.47
C ALA A 37 -2.19 -9.48 31.59
N ILE A 38 -2.95 -9.14 32.63
CA ILE A 38 -3.31 -10.10 33.67
C ILE A 38 -4.33 -11.07 33.10
N VAL A 39 -4.28 -12.34 33.54
CA VAL A 39 -5.30 -13.34 33.20
C VAL A 39 -6.69 -12.82 33.59
N GLY A 40 -7.62 -12.86 32.63
CA GLY A 40 -8.97 -12.33 32.74
C GLY A 40 -9.11 -10.84 32.42
N GLU A 41 -8.01 -10.13 32.11
CA GLU A 41 -8.04 -8.75 31.61
C GLU A 41 -7.99 -8.71 30.07
N ASN A 42 -8.56 -7.63 29.52
CA ASN A 42 -8.57 -7.39 28.09
C ASN A 42 -7.24 -6.76 27.64
N ALA A 43 -6.59 -7.38 26.68
CA ALA A 43 -5.45 -6.87 25.94
C ALA A 43 -5.91 -6.41 24.55
N THR A 44 -5.28 -5.38 24.03
CA THR A 44 -5.47 -4.90 22.66
C THR A 44 -4.22 -5.09 21.82
N LEU A 45 -4.41 -5.37 20.53
CA LEU A 45 -3.38 -5.36 19.50
C LEU A 45 -3.90 -4.55 18.31
N ASP A 46 -3.22 -3.44 18.03
CA ASP A 46 -3.39 -2.62 16.85
C ASP A 46 -2.34 -3.02 15.81
N VAL A 47 -2.78 -3.24 14.57
CA VAL A 47 -1.93 -3.62 13.44
C VAL A 47 -2.13 -2.61 12.33
N THR A 48 -1.04 -2.09 11.79
CA THR A 48 -1.03 -1.20 10.63
C THR A 48 -0.08 -1.72 9.56
N ILE A 49 -0.57 -1.81 8.33
CA ILE A 49 0.19 -2.22 7.15
C ILE A 49 0.07 -1.10 6.13
N SER A 50 1.19 -0.58 5.65
CA SER A 50 1.22 0.54 4.71
C SER A 50 2.06 0.23 3.49
N ASN A 51 1.66 0.73 2.33
CA ASN A 51 2.44 0.69 1.10
C ASN A 51 2.98 2.09 0.79
N SER A 52 4.24 2.34 1.15
CA SER A 52 4.93 3.60 0.86
C SER A 52 5.60 3.63 -0.53
N GLY A 53 5.43 2.56 -1.32
CA GLY A 53 5.94 2.45 -2.68
C GLY A 53 5.03 3.10 -3.73
N ASN A 54 5.44 3.00 -5.00
CA ASN A 54 4.73 3.61 -6.13
C ASN A 54 3.97 2.60 -7.00
N ALA A 55 3.84 1.35 -6.53
CA ALA A 55 3.08 0.29 -7.19
C ALA A 55 2.17 -0.43 -6.19
N SER A 56 1.08 -1.01 -6.67
CA SER A 56 0.16 -1.80 -5.86
C SER A 56 0.67 -3.21 -5.60
N ASP A 57 0.24 -3.81 -4.48
CA ASP A 57 0.56 -5.20 -4.12
C ASP A 57 -0.57 -5.87 -3.32
N GLU A 58 -0.58 -7.20 -3.32
CA GLU A 58 -1.48 -8.00 -2.51
C GLU A 58 -0.72 -8.56 -1.28
N VAL A 59 -1.09 -8.10 -0.10
CA VAL A 59 -0.45 -8.47 1.17
C VAL A 59 -1.30 -9.48 1.92
N ASN A 60 -0.70 -10.61 2.28
CA ASN A 60 -1.33 -11.59 3.17
C ASN A 60 -1.08 -11.21 4.63
N VAL A 61 -2.16 -10.89 5.34
CA VAL A 61 -2.17 -10.51 6.75
C VAL A 61 -2.55 -11.73 7.59
N GLY A 62 -1.68 -12.10 8.53
CA GLY A 62 -1.92 -13.15 9.50
C GLY A 62 -1.69 -12.62 10.91
N VAL A 63 -2.72 -12.67 11.77
CA VAL A 63 -2.65 -12.23 13.17
C VAL A 63 -2.79 -13.44 14.09
N VAL A 64 -1.86 -13.58 15.03
CA VAL A 64 -1.83 -14.68 16.00
C VAL A 64 -1.69 -14.10 17.40
N ILE A 65 -2.66 -14.39 18.27
CA ILE A 65 -2.71 -13.92 19.66
C ILE A 65 -2.89 -15.15 20.56
N GLY A 66 -2.08 -15.28 21.62
CA GLY A 66 -2.17 -16.44 22.53
C GLY A 66 -1.88 -17.80 21.86
N GLY A 67 -1.28 -17.82 20.66
CA GLY A 67 -1.08 -19.04 19.86
C GLY A 67 -2.27 -19.43 18.98
N GLU A 68 -3.37 -18.68 19.00
CA GLU A 68 -4.52 -18.85 18.11
C GLU A 68 -4.45 -17.88 16.94
N ASN A 69 -4.80 -18.35 15.73
CA ASN A 69 -4.91 -17.48 14.56
C ASN A 69 -6.25 -16.74 14.60
N ILE A 70 -6.18 -15.44 14.84
CA ILE A 70 -7.35 -14.57 14.96
C ILE A 70 -7.79 -14.04 13.60
N GLU A 71 -6.82 -13.75 12.72
CA GLU A 71 -7.10 -13.25 11.38
C GLU A 71 -6.18 -13.89 10.34
N ASN A 72 -6.76 -14.16 9.17
CA ASN A 72 -6.05 -14.48 7.95
C ASN A 72 -6.79 -13.81 6.78
N THR A 73 -6.23 -12.76 6.19
CA THR A 73 -6.86 -12.05 5.09
C THR A 73 -5.84 -11.61 4.05
N THR A 74 -6.29 -11.38 2.82
CA THR A 74 -5.47 -10.78 1.77
C THR A 74 -6.01 -9.37 1.52
N VAL A 75 -5.14 -8.38 1.61
CA VAL A 75 -5.46 -6.97 1.40
C VAL A 75 -4.69 -6.47 0.20
N SER A 76 -5.40 -5.85 -0.75
CA SER A 76 -4.77 -5.10 -1.83
C SER A 76 -4.44 -3.70 -1.33
N LEU A 77 -3.19 -3.29 -1.46
CA LEU A 77 -2.73 -1.95 -1.09
C LEU A 77 -2.18 -1.24 -2.32
N ASP A 78 -2.87 -0.19 -2.77
CA ASP A 78 -2.36 0.71 -3.79
C ASP A 78 -1.18 1.56 -3.26
N ALA A 79 -0.53 2.28 -4.17
CA ALA A 79 0.57 3.18 -3.82
C ALA A 79 0.10 4.26 -2.82
N GLY A 80 0.75 4.33 -1.67
CA GLY A 80 0.40 5.25 -0.59
C GLY A 80 -0.78 4.81 0.28
N GLU A 81 -1.36 3.64 0.05
CA GLU A 81 -2.48 3.12 0.83
C GLU A 81 -2.02 2.46 2.14
N GLU A 82 -2.89 2.48 3.14
CA GLU A 82 -2.70 1.78 4.40
C GLU A 82 -3.95 1.00 4.79
N TRP A 83 -3.74 -0.11 5.49
CA TRP A 83 -4.75 -0.91 6.13
C TRP A 83 -4.42 -1.03 7.61
N SER A 84 -5.41 -0.83 8.46
CA SER A 84 -5.26 -0.94 9.91
C SER A 84 -6.43 -1.69 10.52
N ASN A 85 -6.15 -2.53 11.52
CA ASN A 85 -7.19 -3.22 12.28
C ASN A 85 -6.78 -3.33 13.76
N SER A 86 -7.78 -3.42 14.64
CA SER A 86 -7.59 -3.53 16.08
C SER A 86 -8.29 -4.78 16.59
N TYR A 87 -7.61 -5.53 17.45
CA TYR A 87 -8.10 -6.79 18.01
C TYR A 87 -8.10 -6.73 19.52
N ASP A 88 -9.26 -7.07 20.10
CA ASP A 88 -9.42 -7.31 21.52
C ASP A 88 -9.23 -8.79 21.84
N TYR A 89 -8.48 -9.10 22.89
CA TYR A 89 -8.26 -10.44 23.39
C TYR A 89 -8.33 -10.46 24.92
N THR A 90 -9.00 -11.46 25.49
CA THR A 90 -8.98 -11.71 26.94
C THR A 90 -8.26 -13.03 27.17
N SER A 91 -7.22 -13.02 27.99
CA SER A 91 -6.53 -14.26 28.37
C SER A 91 -7.36 -15.03 29.40
N ASP A 92 -7.56 -16.33 29.18
CA ASP A 92 -8.20 -17.25 30.15
C ASP A 92 -7.22 -17.83 31.17
#